data_AF-A0AA96TMP2-F1
#
_entry.id   AF-A0AA96TMP2-F1
#
_cell.length_a   1.000
_cell.length_b   1.000
_cell.length_c   1.000
_cell.angle_alpha   90.00
_cell.angle_beta   90.00
_cell.angle_gamma   90.00
#
_symmetry.space_group_name_H-M   'P 1'
#
loop_
_entity.id
_entity.type
_entity.pdbx_description
1 polymer ?
#
loop_
_entity_poly.entity_id
_entity_poly.type
_entity_poly.pdbx_seq_one_letter_code
_entity_poly.pdbx_strand_id
1 'polypeptide(L)'
;MDLATMWGEPKSTDPAAFAYRMYRNYDGAGSRFGDVSVSATAADQDRLAVYAAQRSSDKALTVMVVNKTVSDLTSPLSVTGFDGTGAARRFTYGPADLGSIVRGGDLRVNNGHFDATYPANSITLVVLPPAGCTAGLQVNGDWGTGHVATLTITNDRRTAMTGWRVRWTWPGDQQVTNSWNTALRQNATGVVAGDGASNGSIGAGGSTTVGFQATGRVAIPTLTCTPT
;
A
#
# COMPACT_ATOMS: atom_id res chain seq x y z
N MET A 1 -25.03 6.21 12.42
CA MET A 1 -25.89 6.47 11.24
C MET A 1 -25.78 5.23 10.38
N ASP A 2 -26.90 4.57 10.10
CA ASP A 2 -26.87 3.24 9.48
C ASP A 2 -27.13 3.30 7.97
N LEU A 3 -27.87 4.32 7.51
CA LEU A 3 -28.14 4.55 6.10
C LEU A 3 -28.28 6.05 5.80
N ALA A 4 -27.72 6.47 4.67
CA ALA A 4 -27.84 7.80 4.08
C ALA A 4 -28.15 7.68 2.58
N THR A 5 -29.07 8.50 2.05
CA THR A 5 -29.30 8.65 0.61
C THR A 5 -29.20 10.11 0.23
N MET A 6 -28.37 10.45 -0.76
CA MET A 6 -28.35 11.79 -1.33
C MET A 6 -29.59 12.02 -2.17
N TRP A 7 -30.19 13.19 -2.02
CA TRP A 7 -31.27 13.64 -2.88
C TRP A 7 -30.70 14.28 -4.15
N GLY A 8 -31.12 13.79 -5.32
CA GLY A 8 -30.57 14.17 -6.61
C GLY A 8 -29.31 13.39 -6.94
N GLU A 9 -29.34 12.63 -8.04
CA GLU A 9 -28.17 11.88 -8.51
C GLU A 9 -27.22 12.83 -9.24
N PRO A 10 -25.99 13.04 -8.73
CA PRO A 10 -25.02 13.86 -9.44
C PRO A 10 -24.59 13.18 -10.73
N LYS A 11 -24.36 13.95 -11.80
CA LYS A 11 -23.78 13.40 -13.03
C LYS A 11 -22.41 12.85 -12.70
N SER A 12 -21.97 11.87 -13.50
CA SER A 12 -20.67 11.23 -13.35
C SER A 12 -19.47 12.20 -13.43
N THR A 13 -19.67 13.39 -13.99
CA THR A 13 -18.68 14.47 -14.11
C THR A 13 -18.81 15.53 -13.03
N ASP A 14 -19.85 15.50 -12.21
CA ASP A 14 -20.08 16.53 -11.21
C ASP A 14 -19.11 16.35 -10.01
N PRO A 15 -18.66 17.45 -9.38
CA PRO A 15 -17.79 17.37 -8.21
C PRO A 15 -18.34 16.51 -7.07
N ALA A 16 -19.66 16.51 -6.87
CA ALA A 16 -20.31 15.67 -5.87
C ALA A 16 -20.10 14.16 -6.15
N ALA A 17 -20.13 13.74 -7.42
CA ALA A 17 -19.85 12.34 -7.78
C ALA A 17 -18.40 11.96 -7.47
N PHE A 18 -17.45 12.87 -7.67
CA PHE A 18 -16.05 12.65 -7.29
C PHE A 18 -15.85 12.56 -5.77
N ALA A 19 -16.59 13.32 -4.97
CA ALA A 19 -16.59 13.16 -3.51
C ALA A 19 -17.01 11.74 -3.09
N TYR A 20 -18.04 11.15 -3.73
CA TYR A 20 -18.38 9.73 -3.52
C TYR A 20 -17.28 8.78 -3.98
N ARG A 21 -16.68 9.02 -5.14
CA ARG A 21 -15.59 8.19 -5.66
C ARG A 21 -14.37 8.21 -4.74
N MET A 22 -14.04 9.34 -4.10
CA MET A 22 -12.97 9.38 -3.09
C MET A 22 -13.16 8.33 -1.99
N TYR A 23 -14.42 8.01 -1.61
CA TYR A 23 -14.71 6.96 -0.63
C TYR A 23 -14.92 5.56 -1.23
N ARG A 24 -15.30 5.44 -2.50
CA ARG A 24 -15.89 4.19 -3.04
C ARG A 24 -15.19 3.64 -4.28
N ASN A 25 -14.38 4.45 -4.96
CA ASN A 25 -13.65 4.08 -6.18
C ASN A 25 -12.57 5.13 -6.50
N TYR A 26 -11.66 5.39 -5.57
CA TYR A 26 -10.70 6.51 -5.70
C TYR A 26 -9.60 6.25 -6.74
N ASP A 27 -9.42 5.00 -7.17
CA ASP A 27 -8.40 4.55 -8.11
C ASP A 27 -8.98 4.04 -9.44
N GLY A 28 -10.30 4.10 -9.62
CA GLY A 28 -10.98 3.55 -10.80
C GLY A 28 -11.06 2.01 -10.82
N ALA A 29 -10.41 1.31 -9.88
CA ALA A 29 -10.35 -0.14 -9.79
C ALA A 29 -11.30 -0.73 -8.71
N GLY A 30 -12.12 0.12 -8.09
CA GLY A 30 -13.11 -0.25 -7.09
C GLY A 30 -12.57 -0.25 -5.66
N SER A 31 -11.36 0.27 -5.40
CA SER A 31 -10.85 0.41 -4.03
C SER A 31 -11.68 1.43 -3.24
N ARG A 32 -11.79 1.19 -1.92
CA ARG A 32 -12.72 1.92 -1.04
C ARG A 32 -12.02 2.46 0.19
N PHE A 33 -12.57 3.51 0.79
CA PHE A 33 -12.25 3.91 2.15
C PHE A 33 -12.54 2.75 3.13
N GLY A 34 -11.87 2.77 4.29
CA GLY A 34 -12.03 1.76 5.33
C GLY A 34 -13.43 1.71 5.92
N ASP A 35 -13.78 0.52 6.41
CA ASP A 35 -15.07 0.19 7.00
C ASP A 35 -15.07 0.19 8.53
N VAL A 36 -13.89 0.25 9.16
CA VAL A 36 -13.74 0.37 10.62
C VAL A 36 -13.23 1.75 10.96
N SER A 37 -14.11 2.64 11.43
CA SER A 37 -13.73 4.01 11.82
C SER A 37 -12.67 3.97 12.94
N VAL A 38 -11.68 4.85 12.85
CA VAL A 38 -10.70 5.09 13.92
C VAL A 38 -10.71 6.58 14.28
N SER A 39 -10.17 6.91 15.46
CA SER A 39 -10.09 8.32 15.89
C SER A 39 -9.21 9.14 14.94
N ALA A 40 -9.70 10.31 14.56
CA ALA A 40 -8.96 11.29 13.77
C ALA A 40 -9.34 12.69 14.24
N THR A 41 -8.33 13.52 14.52
CA THR A 41 -8.52 14.87 15.05
C THR A 41 -7.73 15.86 14.21
N ALA A 42 -8.37 16.95 13.80
CA ALA A 42 -7.72 18.10 13.20
C ALA A 42 -7.60 19.24 14.21
N ALA A 43 -6.54 20.05 14.12
CA ALA A 43 -6.40 21.24 14.94
C ALA A 43 -7.50 22.29 14.65
N ASP A 44 -7.96 22.35 13.40
CA ASP A 44 -9.04 23.22 12.94
C ASP A 44 -9.86 22.47 11.87
N GLN A 45 -10.97 21.86 12.28
CA GLN A 45 -11.83 21.06 11.41
C GLN A 45 -12.66 21.90 10.44
N ASP A 46 -12.80 23.21 10.70
CA ASP A 46 -13.50 24.13 9.80
C ASP A 46 -12.64 24.50 8.60
N ARG A 47 -11.31 24.46 8.75
CA ARG A 47 -10.36 24.67 7.65
C ARG A 47 -9.87 23.37 7.02
N LEU A 48 -9.49 22.39 7.83
CA LEU A 48 -8.89 21.13 7.38
C LEU A 48 -9.53 19.96 8.14
N ALA A 49 -10.55 19.35 7.55
CA ALA A 49 -11.20 18.20 8.19
C ALA A 49 -10.42 16.91 7.92
N VAL A 50 -10.40 15.99 8.89
CA VAL A 50 -9.77 14.68 8.76
C VAL A 50 -10.72 13.58 9.22
N TYR A 51 -10.75 12.47 8.48
CA TYR A 51 -11.49 11.26 8.82
C TYR A 51 -10.62 10.05 8.54
N ALA A 52 -10.60 9.07 9.44
CA ALA A 52 -9.78 7.88 9.25
C ALA A 52 -10.57 6.60 9.52
N ALA A 53 -10.25 5.56 8.76
CA ALA A 53 -10.78 4.23 8.97
C ALA A 53 -9.75 3.18 8.55
N GLN A 54 -9.71 2.06 9.27
CA GLN A 54 -9.03 0.87 8.81
C GLN A 54 -9.94 0.09 7.87
N ARG A 55 -9.36 -0.38 6.77
CA ARG A 55 -10.04 -1.24 5.80
C ARG A 55 -9.87 -2.70 6.18
N SER A 56 -10.96 -3.41 6.43
CA SER A 56 -10.93 -4.78 6.94
C SER A 56 -10.31 -5.78 5.97
N SER A 57 -10.45 -5.55 4.66
CA SER A 57 -10.01 -6.46 3.60
C SER A 57 -8.50 -6.60 3.47
N ASP A 58 -7.75 -5.53 3.72
CA ASP A 58 -6.29 -5.50 3.54
C ASP A 58 -5.57 -4.81 4.71
N LYS A 59 -6.28 -4.44 5.77
CA LYS A 59 -5.77 -3.78 6.97
C LYS A 59 -5.10 -2.42 6.72
N ALA A 60 -5.25 -1.85 5.52
CA ALA A 60 -4.76 -0.52 5.22
C ALA A 60 -5.49 0.53 6.08
N LEU A 61 -4.76 1.53 6.58
CA LEU A 61 -5.35 2.72 7.16
C LEU A 61 -5.62 3.72 6.03
N THR A 62 -6.86 4.12 5.87
CA THR A 62 -7.27 5.16 4.92
C THR A 62 -7.60 6.44 5.68
N VAL A 63 -7.01 7.56 5.28
CA VAL A 63 -7.22 8.87 5.90
C VAL A 63 -7.68 9.86 4.83
N MET A 64 -8.89 10.37 4.99
CA MET A 64 -9.46 11.43 4.16
C MET A 64 -9.17 12.77 4.79
N VAL A 65 -8.57 13.68 4.03
CA VAL A 65 -8.28 15.06 4.45
C VAL A 65 -8.99 16.01 3.48
N VAL A 66 -9.74 16.97 3.99
CA VAL A 66 -10.50 17.94 3.20
C VAL A 66 -10.03 19.35 3.54
N ASN A 67 -9.32 20.00 2.63
CA ASN A 67 -8.97 21.41 2.75
C ASN A 67 -10.14 22.24 2.22
N LYS A 68 -10.82 22.93 3.13
CA LYS A 68 -12.00 23.77 2.87
C LYS A 68 -11.64 25.22 2.61
N THR A 69 -10.36 25.55 2.60
CA THR A 69 -9.87 26.92 2.39
C THR A 69 -9.50 27.16 0.92
N VAL A 70 -9.43 28.43 0.55
CA VAL A 70 -9.03 28.88 -0.79
C VAL A 70 -7.51 28.91 -0.99
N SER A 71 -6.74 28.47 0.00
CA SER A 71 -5.28 28.42 -0.04
C SER A 71 -4.78 27.02 0.28
N ASP A 72 -3.60 26.68 -0.23
CA ASP A 72 -2.96 25.42 0.12
C ASP A 72 -2.60 25.41 1.60
N LEU A 73 -2.81 24.27 2.26
CA LEU A 73 -2.45 24.06 3.65
C LEU A 73 -1.40 22.96 3.73
N THR A 74 -0.23 23.29 4.26
CA THR A 74 0.76 22.28 4.67
C THR A 74 0.51 21.95 6.13
N SER A 75 0.24 20.68 6.42
CA SER A 75 -0.02 20.23 7.78
C SER A 75 0.55 18.82 7.99
N PRO A 76 1.21 18.57 9.13
CA PRO A 76 1.68 17.23 9.45
C PRO A 76 0.50 16.28 9.69
N LEU A 77 0.64 15.05 9.25
CA LEU A 77 -0.24 13.95 9.62
C LEU A 77 0.54 12.95 10.46
N SER A 78 0.06 12.72 11.68
CA SER A 78 0.64 11.77 12.63
C SER A 78 -0.35 10.64 12.91
N VAL A 79 0.13 9.41 12.85
CA VAL A 79 -0.64 8.19 13.06
C VAL A 79 -0.06 7.42 14.24
N THR A 80 -0.82 7.37 15.32
CA THR A 80 -0.51 6.53 16.48
C THR A 80 -0.99 5.10 16.26
N GLY A 81 -0.27 4.12 16.81
CA GLY A 81 -0.59 2.69 16.64
C GLY A 81 -0.39 2.14 15.23
N PHE A 82 0.24 2.93 14.34
CA PHE A 82 0.67 2.48 13.03
C PHE A 82 2.15 2.11 13.07
N ASP A 83 2.42 0.82 13.03
CA ASP A 83 3.78 0.28 13.07
C ASP A 83 4.46 0.33 11.70
N GLY A 84 3.84 0.94 10.68
CA GLY A 84 4.35 0.93 9.32
C GLY A 84 5.44 1.99 9.11
N THR A 85 6.54 1.58 8.50
CA THR A 85 7.52 2.45 7.84
C THR A 85 7.37 2.26 6.34
N GLY A 86 7.39 3.34 5.54
CA GLY A 86 7.33 3.18 4.08
C GLY A 86 6.56 4.27 3.35
N ALA A 87 5.94 3.90 2.23
CA ALA A 87 5.28 4.82 1.32
C ALA A 87 3.75 4.79 1.50
N ALA A 88 3.15 5.93 1.82
CA ALA A 88 1.71 6.12 1.81
C ALA A 88 1.26 6.64 0.45
N ARG A 89 0.26 5.99 -0.15
CA ARG A 89 -0.26 6.39 -1.46
C ARG A 89 -1.17 7.60 -1.31
N ARG A 90 -1.07 8.56 -2.22
CA ARG A 90 -1.88 9.79 -2.21
C ARG A 90 -2.77 9.87 -3.45
N PHE A 91 -4.05 10.16 -3.23
CA PHE A 91 -5.04 10.44 -4.26
C PHE A 91 -5.69 11.78 -3.95
N THR A 92 -5.76 12.68 -4.92
CA THR A 92 -6.30 14.03 -4.71
C THR A 92 -7.34 14.36 -5.77
N TYR A 93 -8.46 14.91 -5.33
CA TYR A 93 -9.46 15.56 -6.16
C TYR A 93 -9.53 17.03 -5.77
N GLY A 94 -9.54 17.93 -6.75
CA GLY A 94 -9.53 19.38 -6.49
C GLY A 94 -9.45 20.22 -7.76
N PRO A 95 -9.32 21.54 -7.64
CA PRO A 95 -9.45 22.47 -8.77
C PRO A 95 -8.36 22.33 -9.85
N ALA A 96 -7.25 21.65 -9.54
CA ALA A 96 -6.21 21.34 -10.53
C ALA A 96 -6.70 20.40 -11.65
N ASP A 97 -7.64 19.49 -11.33
CA ASP A 97 -8.31 18.63 -12.29
C ASP A 97 -9.70 18.22 -11.74
N LEU A 98 -10.73 18.86 -12.27
CA LEU A 98 -12.12 18.55 -11.91
C LEU A 98 -12.68 17.33 -12.65
N GLY A 99 -11.94 16.78 -13.62
CA GLY A 99 -12.33 15.62 -14.41
C GLY A 99 -11.80 14.29 -13.88
N SER A 100 -10.89 14.30 -12.89
CA SER A 100 -10.27 13.07 -12.41
C SER A 100 -9.83 13.11 -10.95
N ILE A 101 -9.66 11.93 -10.36
CA ILE A 101 -8.92 11.75 -9.11
C ILE A 101 -7.48 11.44 -9.50
N VAL A 102 -6.54 12.29 -9.10
CA VAL A 102 -5.14 12.19 -9.50
C VAL A 102 -4.36 11.38 -8.46
N ARG A 103 -3.72 10.29 -8.89
CA ARG A 103 -2.72 9.58 -8.08
C ARG A 103 -1.42 10.40 -8.06
N GLY A 104 -1.05 10.92 -6.90
CA GLY A 104 0.21 11.64 -6.70
C GLY A 104 1.39 10.71 -6.45
N GLY A 105 2.58 11.31 -6.29
CA GLY A 105 3.73 10.61 -5.73
C GLY A 105 3.46 10.16 -4.29
N ASP A 106 4.06 9.03 -3.90
CA ASP A 106 3.85 8.48 -2.57
C ASP A 106 4.51 9.36 -1.50
N LEU A 107 3.85 9.48 -0.35
CA LEU A 107 4.32 10.21 0.81
C LEU A 107 5.19 9.29 1.66
N ARG A 108 6.40 9.73 1.99
CA ARG A 108 7.29 8.96 2.86
C ARG A 108 6.83 9.07 4.31
N VAL A 109 6.42 7.94 4.88
CA VAL A 109 6.04 7.80 6.29
C VAL A 109 7.28 7.52 7.11
N ASN A 110 7.64 8.47 7.96
CA ASN A 110 8.73 8.35 8.92
C ASN A 110 8.11 8.27 10.32
N ASN A 111 8.24 7.13 10.99
CA ASN A 111 7.76 6.99 12.36
C ASN A 111 6.25 7.29 12.55
N GLY A 112 5.42 6.86 11.59
CA GLY A 112 3.98 7.14 11.59
C GLY A 112 3.64 8.61 11.32
N HIS A 113 4.61 9.40 10.83
CA HIS A 113 4.47 10.82 10.60
C HIS A 113 4.93 11.18 9.19
N PHE A 114 4.24 12.14 8.57
CA PHE A 114 4.66 12.78 7.34
C PHE A 114 4.05 14.18 7.22
N ASP A 115 4.78 15.09 6.58
CA ASP A 115 4.24 16.37 6.15
C ASP A 115 3.59 16.23 4.77
N ALA A 116 2.44 16.87 4.59
CA ALA A 116 1.79 16.95 3.30
C ALA A 116 1.17 18.33 3.07
N THR A 117 1.21 18.77 1.82
CA THR A 117 0.45 19.92 1.34
C THR A 117 -0.86 19.45 0.75
N TYR A 118 -1.95 19.99 1.26
CA TYR A 118 -3.31 19.76 0.82
C TYR A 118 -3.75 20.98 -0.02
N PRO A 119 -3.97 20.83 -1.34
CA PRO A 119 -4.34 21.95 -2.19
C PRO A 119 -5.62 22.66 -1.74
N ALA A 120 -5.78 23.94 -2.07
CA ALA A 120 -7.02 24.69 -1.86
C ALA A 120 -8.25 23.94 -2.39
N ASN A 121 -9.38 23.99 -1.67
CA ASN A 121 -10.67 23.40 -2.06
C ASN A 121 -10.54 21.94 -2.57
N SER A 122 -9.81 21.10 -1.84
CA SER A 122 -9.48 19.74 -2.27
C SER A 122 -9.86 18.67 -1.25
N ILE A 123 -10.01 17.45 -1.77
CA ILE A 123 -10.12 16.22 -1.01
C ILE A 123 -8.87 15.41 -1.32
N THR A 124 -8.13 15.04 -0.29
CA THR A 124 -6.95 14.17 -0.39
C THR A 124 -7.17 12.91 0.42
N LEU A 125 -7.12 11.76 -0.24
CA LEU A 125 -7.09 10.46 0.41
C LEU A 125 -5.63 9.99 0.51
N VAL A 126 -5.21 9.66 1.72
CA VAL A 126 -3.96 8.96 1.98
C VAL A 126 -4.27 7.51 2.35
N VAL A 127 -3.62 6.56 1.67
CA VAL A 127 -3.74 5.12 1.95
C VAL A 127 -2.40 4.62 2.48
N LEU A 128 -2.35 4.36 3.77
CA LEU A 128 -1.21 3.73 4.42
C LEU A 128 -1.42 2.21 4.40
N PRO A 129 -0.60 1.43 3.67
CA PRO A 129 -0.68 -0.03 3.71
C PRO A 129 -0.38 -0.55 5.13
N PRO A 130 -0.86 -1.74 5.51
CA PRO A 130 -0.56 -2.29 6.83
C PRO A 130 0.95 -2.44 7.05
N ALA A 131 1.38 -2.28 8.31
CA ALA A 131 2.75 -2.57 8.72
C ALA A 131 3.04 -4.07 8.59
N GLY A 132 4.00 -4.42 7.73
CA GLY A 132 4.26 -5.81 7.39
C GLY A 132 5.65 -6.00 6.83
N CYS A 133 5.72 -6.73 5.74
CA CYS A 133 6.91 -6.73 4.91
C CYS A 133 6.50 -6.54 3.45
N THR A 134 7.43 -6.05 2.66
CA THR A 134 7.33 -5.99 1.20
C THR A 134 8.38 -6.92 0.61
N ALA A 135 8.10 -7.42 -0.57
CA ALA A 135 9.04 -8.23 -1.33
C ALA A 135 9.16 -7.67 -2.74
N GLY A 136 10.39 -7.53 -3.24
CA GLY A 136 10.69 -7.21 -4.62
C GLY A 136 11.48 -8.34 -5.27
N LEU A 137 11.16 -8.67 -6.54
CA LEU A 137 11.89 -9.65 -7.32
C LEU A 137 12.76 -8.95 -8.37
N GLN A 138 14.05 -9.25 -8.35
CA GLN A 138 15.02 -8.81 -9.35
C GLN A 138 15.55 -10.03 -10.12
N VAL A 139 15.49 -9.96 -11.44
CA VAL A 139 16.06 -11.00 -12.32
C VAL A 139 17.53 -10.68 -12.53
N ASN A 140 18.41 -11.59 -12.11
CA ASN A 140 19.85 -11.41 -12.22
C ASN A 140 20.40 -12.00 -13.53
N GLY A 141 19.69 -12.97 -14.12
CA GLY A 141 20.01 -13.55 -15.42
C GLY A 141 18.86 -14.42 -15.94
N ASP A 142 18.68 -14.43 -17.25
CA ASP A 142 17.69 -15.24 -17.98
C ASP A 142 18.37 -15.77 -19.25
N TRP A 143 18.38 -17.09 -19.43
CA TRP A 143 18.98 -17.76 -20.60
C TRP A 143 17.92 -18.48 -21.46
N GLY A 144 16.67 -18.05 -21.38
CA GLY A 144 15.54 -18.52 -22.19
C GLY A 144 14.91 -19.82 -21.68
N THR A 145 15.71 -20.80 -21.27
CA THR A 145 15.23 -22.07 -20.70
C THR A 145 15.23 -22.09 -19.17
N GLY A 146 15.80 -21.06 -18.54
CA GLY A 146 15.78 -20.84 -17.11
C GLY A 146 16.25 -19.44 -16.75
N HIS A 147 16.09 -19.09 -15.48
CA HIS A 147 16.49 -17.80 -14.94
C HIS A 147 16.96 -17.93 -13.50
N VAL A 148 17.69 -16.91 -13.04
CA VAL A 148 18.09 -16.71 -11.66
C VAL A 148 17.55 -15.37 -11.18
N ALA A 149 16.95 -15.37 -9.99
CA ALA A 149 16.34 -14.18 -9.42
C ALA A 149 16.65 -14.05 -7.92
N THR A 150 16.70 -12.80 -7.47
CA THR A 150 16.83 -12.40 -6.08
C THR A 150 15.51 -11.82 -5.61
N LEU A 151 15.03 -12.28 -4.46
CA LEU A 151 13.97 -11.64 -3.69
C LEU A 151 14.60 -10.76 -2.60
N THR A 152 14.24 -9.48 -2.57
CA THR A 152 14.54 -8.57 -1.46
C THR A 152 13.31 -8.46 -0.59
N ILE A 153 13.44 -8.82 0.68
CA ILE A 153 12.39 -8.72 1.68
C ILE A 153 12.72 -7.54 2.59
N THR A 154 11.80 -6.59 2.71
CA THR A 154 11.94 -5.40 3.54
C THR A 154 10.97 -5.46 4.70
N ASN A 155 11.47 -5.23 5.91
CA ASN A 155 10.64 -5.08 7.10
C ASN A 155 10.06 -3.67 7.12
N ASP A 156 8.78 -3.56 6.79
CA ASP A 156 8.05 -2.28 6.83
C ASP A 156 7.50 -2.00 8.22
N ARG A 157 7.96 -2.70 9.27
CA ARG A 157 7.59 -2.44 10.66
C ARG A 157 8.60 -1.56 11.38
N ARG A 158 8.13 -0.90 12.44
CA ARG A 158 8.94 -0.14 13.42
C ARG A 158 9.62 -1.02 14.47
N THR A 159 9.25 -2.30 14.53
CA THR A 159 9.89 -3.31 15.38
C THR A 159 10.60 -4.33 14.52
N ALA A 160 11.57 -5.03 15.10
CA ALA A 160 12.14 -6.19 14.43
C ALA A 160 11.03 -7.23 14.15
N MET A 161 11.10 -7.85 12.99
CA MET A 161 10.34 -9.07 12.68
C MET A 161 11.25 -10.28 12.88
N THR A 162 10.70 -11.38 13.38
CA THR A 162 11.45 -12.62 13.69
C THR A 162 11.23 -13.74 12.69
N GLY A 163 10.54 -13.45 11.58
CA GLY A 163 10.34 -14.35 10.46
C GLY A 163 9.52 -13.68 9.37
N TRP A 164 9.56 -14.26 8.17
CA TRP A 164 8.82 -13.76 7.03
C TRP A 164 8.40 -14.88 6.09
N ARG A 165 7.37 -14.58 5.30
CA ARG A 165 6.88 -15.44 4.25
C ARG A 165 6.51 -14.61 3.03
N VAL A 166 7.10 -14.94 1.90
CA VAL A 166 6.74 -14.41 0.58
C VAL A 166 5.96 -15.47 -0.18
N ARG A 167 4.84 -15.10 -0.77
CA ARG A 167 3.99 -15.96 -1.59
C ARG A 167 3.78 -15.35 -2.97
N TRP A 168 3.79 -16.19 -3.99
CA TRP A 168 3.41 -15.81 -5.33
C TRP A 168 2.89 -17.00 -6.12
N THR A 169 2.23 -16.71 -7.23
CA THR A 169 1.84 -17.70 -8.22
C THR A 169 2.49 -17.33 -9.54
N TRP A 170 3.20 -18.26 -10.16
CA TRP A 170 3.74 -18.05 -11.49
C TRP A 170 2.60 -17.83 -12.50
N PRO A 171 2.70 -16.82 -13.37
CA PRO A 171 1.77 -16.66 -14.49
C PRO A 171 1.87 -17.80 -15.51
N GLY A 172 3.03 -18.45 -15.59
CA GLY A 172 3.29 -19.62 -16.44
C GLY A 172 3.54 -20.88 -15.61
N ASP A 173 4.25 -21.84 -16.21
CA ASP A 173 4.56 -23.16 -15.66
C ASP A 173 5.96 -23.25 -15.03
N GLN A 174 6.61 -22.11 -14.75
CA GLN A 174 7.96 -22.05 -14.18
C GLN A 174 8.08 -22.91 -12.91
N GLN A 175 9.16 -23.69 -12.83
CA GLN A 175 9.49 -24.55 -11.69
C GLN A 175 10.83 -24.12 -11.08
N VAL A 176 10.84 -23.89 -9.78
CA VAL A 176 12.05 -23.60 -9.02
C VAL A 176 12.91 -24.86 -8.96
N THR A 177 14.14 -24.78 -9.45
CA THR A 177 15.08 -25.89 -9.54
C THR A 177 16.13 -25.87 -8.42
N ASN A 178 16.45 -24.68 -7.89
CA ASN A 178 17.36 -24.50 -6.78
C ASN A 178 17.03 -23.22 -6.00
N SER A 179 17.36 -23.17 -4.71
CA SER A 179 17.14 -22.00 -3.86
C SER A 179 18.15 -21.94 -2.72
N TRP A 180 18.51 -20.73 -2.29
CA TRP A 180 19.44 -20.51 -1.18
C TRP A 180 18.94 -19.41 -0.23
N ASN A 181 19.37 -19.49 1.03
CA ASN A 181 18.96 -18.61 2.13
C ASN A 181 17.44 -18.60 2.38
N THR A 182 16.69 -19.62 1.93
CA THR A 182 15.23 -19.69 2.09
C THR A 182 14.74 -21.11 2.30
N ALA A 183 13.67 -21.27 3.08
CA ALA A 183 12.89 -22.49 3.15
C ALA A 183 11.80 -22.53 2.05
N LEU A 184 12.20 -22.35 0.79
CA LEU A 184 11.27 -22.27 -0.35
C LEU A 184 10.63 -23.62 -0.66
N ARG A 185 9.32 -23.60 -0.90
CA ARG A 185 8.52 -24.74 -1.37
C ARG A 185 7.63 -24.29 -2.52
N GLN A 186 7.45 -25.18 -3.50
CA GLN A 186 6.56 -24.96 -4.63
C GLN A 186 5.59 -26.14 -4.77
N ASN A 187 4.35 -25.83 -5.13
CA ASN A 187 3.33 -26.78 -5.55
C ASN A 187 2.66 -26.24 -6.83
N ALA A 188 2.77 -26.99 -7.93
CA ALA A 188 2.36 -26.55 -9.26
C ALA A 188 2.95 -25.16 -9.59
N THR A 189 2.12 -24.12 -9.73
CA THR A 189 2.56 -22.75 -9.99
C THR A 189 2.67 -21.89 -8.73
N GLY A 190 2.21 -22.38 -7.58
CA GLY A 190 2.22 -21.66 -6.31
C GLY A 190 3.53 -21.85 -5.55
N VAL A 191 4.19 -20.74 -5.21
CA VAL A 191 5.46 -20.73 -4.47
C VAL A 191 5.31 -20.03 -3.13
N VAL A 192 5.94 -20.60 -2.11
CA VAL A 192 6.08 -20.04 -0.76
C VAL A 192 7.54 -20.04 -0.38
N ALA A 193 8.13 -18.85 -0.21
CA ALA A 193 9.47 -18.67 0.33
C ALA A 193 9.35 -18.25 1.80
N GLY A 194 9.91 -19.05 2.71
CA GLY A 194 10.09 -18.69 4.11
C GLY A 194 11.54 -18.32 4.41
N ASP A 195 11.79 -17.74 5.58
CA ASP A 195 13.15 -17.52 6.06
C ASP A 195 13.94 -18.84 6.19
N GLY A 196 15.25 -18.75 6.00
CA GLY A 196 16.20 -19.84 6.20
C GLY A 196 16.74 -19.92 7.64
N ALA A 197 15.94 -19.50 8.63
CA ALA A 197 16.27 -19.30 10.04
C ALA A 197 17.27 -18.16 10.33
N SER A 198 18.45 -18.14 9.71
CA SER A 198 19.48 -17.11 10.00
C SER A 198 19.11 -15.71 9.50
N ASN A 199 18.21 -15.61 8.52
CA ASN A 199 17.72 -14.35 7.95
C ASN A 199 16.25 -14.06 8.27
N GLY A 200 15.68 -14.75 9.27
CA GLY A 200 14.32 -14.48 9.74
C GLY A 200 14.22 -13.16 10.51
N SER A 201 15.28 -12.81 11.26
CA SER A 201 15.35 -11.55 12.00
C SER A 201 15.72 -10.39 11.08
N ILE A 202 14.81 -9.45 10.90
CA ILE A 202 15.06 -8.19 10.18
C ILE A 202 14.69 -7.03 11.09
N GLY A 203 15.66 -6.16 11.38
CA GLY A 203 15.43 -4.94 12.15
C GLY A 203 14.41 -4.00 11.49
N ALA A 204 13.92 -3.01 12.23
CA ALA A 204 12.96 -2.04 11.71
C ALA A 204 13.50 -1.32 10.46
N GLY A 205 12.72 -1.29 9.37
CA GLY A 205 13.15 -0.73 8.08
C GLY A 205 14.30 -1.49 7.39
N GLY A 206 14.77 -2.58 7.99
CA GLY A 206 15.85 -3.41 7.46
C GLY A 206 15.41 -4.25 6.26
N SER A 207 16.35 -4.90 5.60
CA SER A 207 16.05 -5.84 4.51
C SER A 207 16.96 -7.05 4.53
N THR A 208 16.50 -8.15 3.94
CA THR A 208 17.30 -9.34 3.64
C THR A 208 17.06 -9.78 2.21
N THR A 209 17.91 -10.67 1.70
CA THR A 209 17.76 -11.22 0.35
C THR A 209 17.82 -12.74 0.36
N VAL A 210 17.07 -13.33 -0.56
CA VAL A 210 17.14 -14.76 -0.90
C VAL A 210 17.19 -14.91 -2.41
N GLY A 211 17.70 -16.03 -2.89
CA GLY A 211 17.78 -16.27 -4.32
C GLY A 211 17.30 -17.66 -4.72
N PHE A 212 16.92 -17.79 -5.97
CA PHE A 212 16.50 -19.04 -6.56
C PHE A 212 16.80 -19.09 -8.06
N GLN A 213 16.86 -20.30 -8.59
CA GLN A 213 16.85 -20.60 -10.02
C GLN A 213 15.53 -21.27 -10.37
N ALA A 214 14.97 -20.96 -11.53
CA ALA A 214 13.75 -21.58 -12.03
C ALA A 214 13.81 -21.83 -13.54
N THR A 215 12.95 -22.73 -14.01
CA THR A 215 12.80 -23.06 -15.44
C THR A 215 12.08 -21.95 -16.20
N GLY A 216 12.26 -21.96 -17.53
CA GLY A 216 11.58 -21.07 -18.46
C GLY A 216 12.02 -19.62 -18.38
N ARG A 217 11.43 -18.80 -19.25
CA ARG A 217 11.58 -17.33 -19.21
C ARG A 217 10.93 -16.78 -17.96
N VAL A 218 11.46 -15.68 -17.46
CA VAL A 218 10.87 -15.02 -16.30
C VAL A 218 9.48 -14.46 -16.61
N ALA A 219 8.54 -14.69 -15.69
CA ALA A 219 7.27 -13.99 -15.64
C ALA A 219 7.15 -13.32 -14.26
N ILE A 220 7.14 -11.98 -14.22
CA ILE A 220 7.16 -11.23 -12.96
C ILE A 220 5.79 -11.39 -12.27
N PRO A 221 5.70 -12.09 -11.14
CA PRO A 221 4.44 -12.31 -10.45
C PRO A 221 4.14 -11.16 -9.49
N THR A 222 2.89 -11.06 -9.03
CA THR A 222 2.57 -10.26 -7.86
C THR A 222 3.03 -11.00 -6.60
N LEU A 223 3.86 -10.33 -5.79
CA LEU A 223 4.37 -10.86 -4.53
C LEU A 223 3.49 -10.40 -3.36
N THR A 224 3.25 -11.30 -2.42
CA THR A 224 2.66 -10.97 -1.11
C THR A 224 3.65 -11.35 -0.03
N CYS A 225 4.01 -10.41 0.85
CA CYS A 225 4.88 -10.67 1.98
C CYS A 225 4.11 -10.49 3.29
N THR A 226 4.28 -11.45 4.20
CA THR A 226 3.69 -11.44 5.54
C THR A 226 4.75 -11.80 6.57
N PRO A 227 4.97 -10.99 7.61
CA PRO A 227 5.77 -11.41 8.75
C PRO A 227 5.09 -12.58 9.48
N THR A 228 5.89 -13.48 10.03
CA THR A 228 5.42 -14.72 10.69
C THR A 228 5.68 -14.73 12.19
#